data_AF-A0A933Z2R3-F1
#
_entry.id   AF-A0A933Z2R3-F1
#
_cell.length_a   1.000
_cell.length_b   1.000
_cell.length_c   1.000
_cell.angle_alpha   90.00
_cell.angle_beta   90.00
_cell.angle_gamma   90.00
#
_symmetry.space_group_name_H-M   'P 1'
#
loop_
_entity.id
_entity.type
_entity.pdbx_description
1 polymer ?
#
loop_
_entity_poly.entity_id
_entity_poly.type
_entity_poly.pdbx_seq_one_letter_code
_entity_poly.pdbx_strand_id
1 'polypeptide(L)'
;MSANGIILTRQELLEVWKERQGVSYNEMGRRMGITGVRVSNLCHGDRMPTHRHAQLIAIGVPRELLPEPLDVKPGPKPRHIASLHEEFESAFKG
;
A
#
# COMPACT_ATOMS: atom_id res chain seq x y z
N MET A 1 38.13 12.14 3.33
CA MET A 1 36.80 12.74 3.58
C MET A 1 35.81 11.59 3.62
N SER A 2 35.55 11.05 4.81
CA SER A 2 34.48 10.07 4.98
C SER A 2 33.17 10.82 4.85
N ALA A 3 32.40 10.55 3.79
CA ALA A 3 31.03 11.04 3.73
C ALA A 3 30.31 10.56 4.99
N ASN A 4 29.82 11.49 5.81
CA ASN A 4 28.88 11.16 6.88
C ASN A 4 27.65 10.58 6.17
N GLY A 5 27.64 9.25 6.04
CA GLY A 5 26.70 8.51 5.22
C GLY A 5 25.33 8.61 5.84
N ILE A 6 24.47 9.45 5.24
CA ILE A 6 23.04 9.41 5.53
C ILE A 6 22.55 8.06 5.02
N ILE A 7 22.30 7.12 5.92
CA ILE A 7 21.66 5.84 5.59
C ILE A 7 20.18 6.15 5.40
N LEU A 8 19.75 6.18 4.14
CA LEU A 8 18.35 6.38 3.80
C LEU A 8 17.56 5.10 4.09
N THR A 9 16.39 5.28 4.67
CA THR A 9 15.38 4.24 4.82
C THR A 9 14.80 3.84 3.46
N ARG A 10 14.20 2.65 3.39
CA ARG A 10 13.47 2.17 2.20
C ARG A 10 12.44 3.18 1.69
N GLN A 11 11.73 3.83 2.59
CA GLN A 11 10.68 4.81 2.26
C GLN A 11 11.28 6.07 1.65
N GLU A 12 12.38 6.59 2.20
CA GLU A 12 13.08 7.74 1.63
C GLU A 12 13.64 7.42 0.25
N LEU A 13 14.21 6.22 0.06
CA LEU A 13 14.67 5.78 -1.26
C LEU A 13 13.52 5.67 -2.27
N LEU A 14 12.34 5.23 -1.84
CA LEU A 14 11.13 5.19 -2.67
C LEU A 14 10.68 6.59 -3.08
N GLU A 15 10.71 7.57 -2.16
CA GLU A 15 10.36 8.96 -2.48
C GLU A 15 11.38 9.58 -3.45
N VAL A 16 12.68 9.37 -3.24
CA VAL A 16 13.72 9.80 -4.19
C VAL A 16 13.51 9.17 -5.57
N TRP A 17 13.17 7.87 -5.62
CA TRP A 17 12.88 7.20 -6.89
C TRP A 17 11.65 7.81 -7.59
N LYS A 18 10.57 8.08 -6.84
CA LYS A 18 9.36 8.71 -7.40
C LYS A 18 9.64 10.07 -8.00
N GLU A 19 10.40 10.91 -7.29
CA GLU A 19 10.80 12.23 -7.79
C GLU A 19 11.63 12.11 -9.06
N ARG A 20 12.60 11.20 -9.09
CA ARG A 20 13.44 10.95 -10.28
C ARG A 20 12.65 10.45 -11.48
N GLN A 21 11.62 9.63 -11.26
CA GLN A 21 10.77 9.11 -12.33
C GLN A 21 9.60 10.04 -12.68
N GLY A 22 9.34 11.09 -11.90
CA GLY A 22 8.20 11.99 -12.08
C GLY A 22 6.85 11.28 -11.89
N VAL A 23 6.79 10.23 -11.06
CA VAL A 23 5.60 9.41 -10.87
C VAL A 23 4.96 9.67 -9.50
N SER A 24 3.65 9.90 -9.48
CA SER A 24 2.87 10.03 -8.24
C SER A 24 2.18 8.72 -7.86
N TYR A 25 1.81 8.55 -6.58
CA TYR A 25 0.99 7.41 -6.15
C TYR A 25 -0.34 7.32 -6.90
N ASN A 26 -0.94 8.46 -7.26
CA ASN A 26 -2.18 8.49 -8.04
C ASN A 26 -1.97 7.92 -9.44
N GLU A 27 -0.86 8.25 -10.09
CA GLU A 27 -0.51 7.73 -11.41
C GLU A 27 -0.24 6.22 -11.35
N MET A 28 0.53 5.75 -10.36
CA MET A 28 0.74 4.31 -10.12
C MET A 28 -0.58 3.58 -9.88
N GLY A 29 -1.47 4.20 -9.09
CA GLY A 29 -2.80 3.68 -8.83
C GLY A 29 -3.61 3.49 -10.11
N ARG A 30 -3.64 4.50 -10.98
CA ARG A 30 -4.31 4.41 -12.29
C ARG A 30 -3.79 3.24 -13.13
N ARG A 31 -2.46 3.05 -13.18
CA ARG A 31 -1.83 1.94 -13.92
C ARG A 31 -2.16 0.56 -13.32
N MET A 32 -2.36 0.49 -12.01
CA MET A 32 -2.71 -0.74 -11.28
C MET A 32 -4.21 -0.98 -11.12
N GLY A 33 -5.06 -0.05 -11.55
CA GLY A 33 -6.51 -0.09 -11.36
C GLY A 33 -6.95 0.08 -9.89
N ILE A 34 -6.20 0.82 -9.07
CA ILE A 34 -6.53 1.11 -7.65
C ILE A 34 -6.32 2.59 -7.32
N THR A 35 -6.79 3.03 -6.14
CA THR A 35 -6.58 4.42 -5.71
C THR A 35 -5.12 4.68 -5.31
N GLY A 36 -4.64 5.91 -5.49
CA GLY A 36 -3.28 6.28 -5.07
C GLY A 36 -3.07 6.14 -3.56
N VAL A 37 -4.11 6.38 -2.75
CA VAL A 37 -4.09 6.11 -1.31
C VAL A 37 -3.82 4.63 -1.02
N ARG A 38 -4.46 3.71 -1.76
CA ARG A 38 -4.22 2.27 -1.62
C ARG A 38 -2.77 1.91 -1.97
N VAL A 39 -2.20 2.51 -3.01
CA VAL A 39 -0.78 2.33 -3.38
C VAL A 39 0.13 2.84 -2.27
N SER A 40 -0.14 4.04 -1.76
CA SER A 40 0.62 4.60 -0.64
C SER A 40 0.61 3.65 0.57
N ASN A 41 -0.57 3.19 0.99
CA ASN A 41 -0.70 2.25 2.11
C ASN A 41 0.08 0.95 1.87
N LEU A 42 0.08 0.44 0.64
CA LEU A 42 0.86 -0.74 0.27
C LEU A 42 2.36 -0.49 0.41
N CYS A 43 2.87 0.64 -0.08
CA CYS A 43 4.31 0.96 -0.01
C CYS A 43 4.81 1.23 1.41
N HIS A 44 3.97 1.83 2.27
CA HIS A 44 4.30 2.16 3.66
C HIS A 44 4.15 0.99 4.63
N GLY A 45 3.40 -0.06 4.27
CA GLY A 45 3.27 -1.26 5.09
C GLY A 45 4.58 -2.05 5.18
N ASP A 46 4.64 -2.95 6.17
CA ASP A 46 5.74 -3.91 6.33
C ASP A 46 5.70 -5.02 5.27
N ARG A 47 4.48 -5.34 4.79
CA ARG A 47 4.19 -6.44 3.90
C ARG A 47 3.21 -6.01 2.82
N MET A 48 3.24 -6.69 1.69
CA MET A 48 2.23 -6.52 0.64
C MET A 48 1.85 -7.83 -0.03
N PRO A 49 0.62 -7.93 -0.57
CA PRO A 49 0.22 -9.08 -1.36
C PRO A 49 1.14 -9.30 -2.56
N THR A 50 1.46 -10.56 -2.85
CA THR A 50 2.41 -10.96 -3.90
C THR A 50 2.02 -10.41 -5.27
N HIS A 51 0.72 -10.44 -5.59
CA HIS A 51 0.19 -9.90 -6.84
C HIS A 51 0.40 -8.38 -6.99
N ARG A 52 0.27 -7.60 -5.89
CA ARG A 52 0.50 -6.15 -5.93
C ARG A 52 1.98 -5.82 -6.01
N HIS A 53 2.82 -6.61 -5.35
CA HIS A 53 4.26 -6.52 -5.48
C HIS A 53 4.70 -6.73 -6.94
N ALA A 54 4.20 -7.78 -7.60
CA ALA A 54 4.48 -8.04 -9.00
C ALA A 54 4.00 -6.92 -9.93
N GLN A 55 2.81 -6.35 -9.68
CA GLN A 55 2.30 -5.20 -10.43
C GLN A 55 3.19 -3.96 -10.30
N LEU A 56 3.68 -3.66 -9.10
CA LEU A 56 4.56 -2.51 -8.87
C LEU A 56 5.91 -2.68 -9.59
N ILE A 57 6.46 -3.90 -9.60
CA ILE A 57 7.64 -4.21 -10.39
C ILE A 57 7.37 -4.04 -11.88
N ALA A 58 6.21 -4.51 -12.38
CA ALA A 58 5.86 -4.42 -13.79
C ALA A 58 5.72 -2.96 -14.28
N ILE A 59 5.33 -2.03 -13.41
CA ILE A 59 5.28 -0.59 -13.74
C ILE A 59 6.63 0.12 -13.54
N GLY A 60 7.68 -0.60 -13.12
CA GLY A 60 9.05 -0.11 -13.02
C GLY A 60 9.56 0.20 -11.62
N VAL A 61 8.79 -0.08 -10.55
CA VAL A 61 9.27 0.14 -9.18
C VAL A 61 10.32 -0.91 -8.83
N PRO A 62 11.51 -0.52 -8.32
CA PRO A 62 12.53 -1.46 -7.91
C PRO A 62 12.09 -2.32 -6.72
N ARG A 63 12.41 -3.61 -6.76
CA ARG A 63 11.98 -4.61 -5.76
C ARG A 63 12.47 -4.26 -4.35
N GLU A 64 13.68 -3.74 -4.25
CA GLU A 64 14.34 -3.35 -3.00
C GLU A 64 13.63 -2.20 -2.27
N LEU A 65 12.81 -1.42 -2.99
CA LEU A 65 12.03 -0.31 -2.41
C LEU A 65 10.65 -0.77 -1.94
N LEU A 66 10.23 -1.97 -2.30
CA LEU A 66 8.93 -2.53 -1.95
C LEU A 66 8.97 -3.29 -0.61
N PRO A 67 7.84 -3.39 0.10
CA PRO A 67 7.73 -4.25 1.26
C PRO A 67 7.83 -5.73 0.90
N GLU A 68 7.98 -6.59 1.91
CA GLU A 68 8.07 -8.03 1.71
C GLU A 68 6.77 -8.58 1.06
N PRO A 69 6.88 -9.36 -0.03
CA PRO A 69 5.72 -9.97 -0.67
C PRO A 69 5.23 -11.17 0.17
N LEU A 70 4.20 -10.95 0.99
CA LEU A 70 3.60 -11.99 1.83
C LEU A 70 2.07 -11.94 1.76
N ASP A 71 1.47 -13.05 1.32
CA ASP A 71 0.02 -13.21 1.30
C ASP A 71 -0.49 -13.70 2.66
N VAL A 72 -1.09 -12.78 3.42
CA VAL A 72 -1.69 -13.08 4.72
C VAL A 72 -3.21 -13.21 4.56
N LYS A 73 -3.79 -14.31 5.06
CA LYS A 73 -5.25 -14.47 5.09
C LYS A 73 -5.87 -13.40 6.00
N PRO A 74 -6.88 -12.64 5.54
CA PRO A 74 -7.58 -11.68 6.39
C PRO A 74 -8.12 -12.36 7.65
N GLY A 75 -8.01 -11.68 8.79
CA GLY A 75 -8.59 -12.17 10.04
C GLY A 75 -10.13 -12.24 9.98
N PRO A 76 -10.77 -12.94 10.93
CA PRO A 76 -12.22 -12.99 11.03
C PRO A 76 -12.83 -11.58 11.11
N LYS A 77 -13.95 -11.35 10.43
CA LYS A 77 -14.68 -10.07 10.49
C LYS A 77 -15.07 -9.79 11.95
N PRO A 78 -14.77 -8.60 12.51
CA PRO A 78 -15.18 -8.26 13.88
C PRO A 78 -16.69 -8.35 14.04
N ARG A 79 -17.16 -9.17 15.00
CA ARG A 79 -18.61 -9.39 15.25
C ARG A 79 -19.36 -8.12 15.66
N HIS A 80 -18.71 -7.20 16.36
CA HIS A 80 -19.34 -5.97 16.86
C HIS A 80 -19.80 -5.01 15.76
N ILE A 81 -19.17 -5.04 14.57
CA ILE A 81 -19.60 -4.21 13.44
C ILE A 81 -20.82 -4.83 12.75
N ALA A 82 -20.97 -6.16 12.81
CA ALA A 82 -22.11 -6.85 12.22
C ALA A 82 -23.40 -6.55 12.99
N SER A 83 -23.36 -6.57 14.33
CA SER A 83 -24.52 -6.25 15.17
C SER A 83 -25.00 -4.80 15.01
N LEU A 84 -24.08 -3.83 14.90
CA LEU A 84 -24.44 -2.43 14.68
C LEU A 84 -25.16 -2.18 13.34
N HIS A 85 -24.78 -2.92 12.29
CA HIS A 85 -25.46 -2.82 10.99
C HIS A 85 -26.86 -3.41 11.05
N GLU A 86 -27.04 -4.54 11.74
CA GLU A 86 -28.35 -5.17 11.93
C GLU A 86 -29.29 -4.25 12.73
N GLU A 87 -28.79 -3.63 13.79
CA GLU A 87 -29.54 -2.66 14.60
C GLU A 87 -29.93 -1.41 13.81
N PHE A 88 -29.00 -0.85 13.02
CA PHE A 88 -29.26 0.31 12.17
C PHE A 88 -30.33 0.01 11.11
N GLU A 89 -30.17 -1.07 10.35
CA GLU A 89 -31.16 -1.48 9.33
C GLU A 89 -32.55 -1.74 9.92
N SER A 90 -32.62 -2.31 11.12
CA SER A 90 -33.89 -2.54 11.82
C SER A 90 -34.56 -1.24 12.28
N ALA A 91 -33.80 -0.18 12.57
CA ALA A 91 -34.31 1.10 13.07
C ALA A 91 -34.92 1.99 11.96
N PHE A 92 -34.49 1.81 10.69
CA PHE A 92 -34.95 2.62 9.55
C PHE A 92 -35.96 1.91 8.65
N LYS A 93 -36.37 0.68 8.98
CA LYS A 93 -37.34 -0.11 8.20
C LYS A 93 -38.80 0.05 8.68
N GLY A 94 -39.15 1.22 9.22
CA GLY A 94 -40.50 1.59 9.69
C GLY A 94 -41.06 2.76 8.90
#